data_AF-A0A3C0G320-F1
#
_entry.id   AF-A0A3C0G320-F1
#
_cell.length_a   1.000
_cell.length_b   1.000
_cell.length_c   1.000
_cell.angle_alpha   90.00
_cell.angle_beta   90.00
_cell.angle_gamma   90.00
#
_symmetry.space_group_name_H-M   'P 1'
#
loop_
_entity.id
_entity.type
_entity.pdbx_description
1 polymer ?
#
loop_
_entity_poly.entity_id
_entity_poly.type
_entity_poly.pdbx_seq_one_letter_code
_entity_poly.pdbx_strand_id
1 'polypeptide(L)'
;MSTYQANRFGRTARPKAPNNKDNRPTGTQHITGAASLDALHNVMKSAGTASLLANNGCYRTENQRYVHIMTSGSATITDVCLYNYAGGYWHSLHTGSTVHGGGKVFVGPNSHRVVEIYGADWISLVTGSGGKVTMAFSTF
;
A
#
# COMPACT_ATOMS: atom_id res chain seq x y z
N MET A 1 -29.28 0.20 12.84
CA MET A 1 -28.28 0.11 13.92
C MET A 1 -26.95 -0.25 13.27
N SER A 2 -26.01 0.69 13.17
CA SER A 2 -24.69 0.43 12.56
C SER A 2 -23.81 -0.29 13.57
N THR A 3 -23.56 -1.57 13.39
CA THR A 3 -22.58 -2.33 14.18
C THR A 3 -21.18 -1.84 13.86
N TYR A 4 -20.43 -1.47 14.91
CA TYR A 4 -18.99 -1.20 14.82
C TYR A 4 -18.28 -2.46 14.26
N GLN A 5 -17.74 -2.37 13.05
CA GLN A 5 -16.90 -3.41 12.48
C GLN A 5 -15.44 -3.04 12.68
N ALA A 6 -14.72 -3.86 13.47
CA ALA A 6 -13.34 -3.67 13.93
C ALA A 6 -12.27 -3.44 12.83
N ASN A 7 -12.62 -3.63 11.56
CA ASN A 7 -11.73 -3.62 10.39
C ASN A 7 -11.99 -2.44 9.43
N ARG A 8 -12.71 -1.41 9.89
CA ARG A 8 -13.04 -0.23 9.07
C ARG A 8 -12.63 1.07 9.76
N PHE A 9 -12.18 2.04 8.97
CA PHE A 9 -12.12 3.45 9.36
C PHE A 9 -13.29 4.17 8.66
N GLY A 10 -14.44 4.29 9.34
CA GLY A 10 -15.66 4.82 8.72
C GLY A 10 -16.13 3.94 7.54
N ARG A 11 -16.24 4.51 6.33
CA ARG A 11 -16.61 3.78 5.10
C ARG A 11 -15.43 3.07 4.41
N THR A 12 -14.20 3.22 4.93
CA THR A 12 -12.99 2.64 4.33
C THR A 12 -12.64 1.28 4.95
N ALA A 13 -12.28 0.31 4.12
CA ALA A 13 -11.82 -1.01 4.56
C ALA A 13 -10.31 -0.97 4.81
N ARG A 14 -9.83 -1.64 5.87
CA ARG A 14 -8.39 -1.80 6.05
C ARG A 14 -7.84 -2.82 5.05
N PRO A 15 -6.65 -2.58 4.47
CA PRO A 15 -5.99 -3.55 3.61
C PRO A 15 -5.76 -4.87 4.32
N LYS A 16 -6.07 -5.97 3.64
CA LYS A 16 -5.77 -7.30 4.13
C LYS A 16 -4.51 -7.84 3.48
N ALA A 17 -3.63 -8.36 4.31
CA ALA A 17 -2.58 -9.24 3.82
C ALA A 17 -3.14 -10.66 3.56
N PRO A 18 -2.44 -11.54 2.81
CA PRO A 18 -2.99 -12.84 2.41
C PRO A 18 -3.26 -13.80 3.55
N ASN A 19 -2.57 -13.64 4.68
CA ASN A 19 -2.82 -14.38 5.90
C ASN A 19 -4.04 -13.85 6.68
N ASN A 20 -4.86 -12.99 6.04
CA ASN A 20 -6.05 -12.37 6.58
C ASN A 20 -5.79 -11.57 7.88
N LYS A 21 -4.53 -11.21 8.16
CA LYS A 21 -4.19 -10.33 9.27
C LYS A 21 -4.52 -8.89 8.87
N ASP A 22 -5.33 -8.25 9.70
CA ASP A 22 -5.55 -6.81 9.66
C ASP A 22 -4.25 -6.13 10.08
N ASN A 23 -3.77 -5.16 9.30
CA ASN A 23 -2.65 -4.33 9.73
C ASN A 23 -3.20 -3.24 10.66
N ARG A 24 -3.61 -3.67 11.86
CA ARG A 24 -4.16 -2.78 12.88
C ARG A 24 -3.05 -1.88 13.40
N PRO A 25 -3.22 -0.55 13.46
CA PRO A 25 -2.23 0.36 14.03
C PRO A 25 -2.19 0.29 15.58
N THR A 26 -2.23 -0.91 16.17
CA THR A 26 -2.11 -1.13 17.62
C THR A 26 -0.74 -1.76 17.90
N GLY A 27 0.09 -1.05 18.68
CA GLY A 27 1.41 -1.54 19.07
C GLY A 27 2.41 -1.56 17.92
N THR A 28 2.96 -2.75 17.64
CA THR A 28 4.02 -3.03 16.64
C THR A 28 3.49 -3.36 15.25
N GLN A 29 2.17 -3.53 15.10
CA GLN A 29 1.54 -3.85 13.81
C GLN A 29 1.38 -2.55 13.00
N HIS A 30 2.24 -2.38 12.01
CA HIS A 30 2.18 -1.28 11.04
C HIS A 30 2.62 -1.80 9.68
N ILE A 31 2.33 -1.04 8.63
CA ILE A 31 2.77 -1.41 7.27
C ILE A 31 4.28 -1.20 7.22
N THR A 32 5.00 -2.31 7.12
CA THR A 32 6.47 -2.31 7.04
C THR A 32 6.98 -1.79 5.68
N GLY A 33 6.11 -1.80 4.67
CA GLY A 33 6.48 -1.48 3.29
C GLY A 33 7.46 -2.48 2.68
N ALA A 34 7.71 -2.35 1.38
CA ALA A 34 8.80 -3.02 0.69
C ALA A 34 10.05 -2.13 0.65
N ALA A 35 11.21 -2.74 0.38
CA ALA A 35 12.47 -2.02 0.27
C ALA A 35 12.61 -1.25 -1.06
N SER A 36 12.10 -1.80 -2.17
CA SER A 36 12.13 -1.17 -3.49
C SER A 36 11.22 -1.92 -4.48
N LEU A 37 11.00 -1.34 -5.67
CA LEU A 37 10.35 -2.01 -6.79
C LEU A 37 11.13 -3.26 -7.24
N ASP A 38 12.46 -3.17 -7.33
CA ASP A 38 13.31 -4.31 -7.72
C ASP A 38 13.22 -5.46 -6.71
N ALA A 39 13.16 -5.13 -5.42
CA ALA A 39 12.95 -6.14 -4.37
C ALA A 39 11.62 -6.85 -4.55
N LEU A 40 10.54 -6.12 -4.88
CA LEU A 40 9.22 -6.71 -5.15
C LEU A 40 9.24 -7.65 -6.37
N HIS A 41 9.95 -7.28 -7.44
CA HIS A 41 10.13 -8.17 -8.58
C HIS A 41 10.91 -9.43 -8.22
N ASN A 42 12.00 -9.31 -7.44
CA ASN A 42 12.79 -10.46 -7.00
C ASN A 42 11.97 -11.40 -6.10
N VAL A 43 11.16 -10.83 -5.20
CA VAL A 43 10.21 -11.59 -4.38
C VAL A 43 9.25 -12.39 -5.27
N MET A 44 8.63 -11.76 -6.27
CA MET A 44 7.74 -12.47 -7.20
C MET A 44 8.44 -13.53 -8.06
N LYS A 45 9.68 -13.32 -8.49
CA LYS A 45 10.44 -14.31 -9.27
C LYS A 45 10.77 -15.57 -8.46
N SER A 46 11.02 -15.41 -7.15
CA SER A 46 11.47 -16.51 -6.29
C SER A 46 10.37 -17.52 -5.95
N ALA A 47 9.12 -17.09 -5.75
CA ALA A 47 8.02 -17.96 -5.33
C ALA A 47 6.65 -17.61 -5.95
N GLY A 48 6.64 -16.83 -7.04
CA GLY A 48 5.41 -16.44 -7.74
C GLY A 48 4.43 -15.70 -6.84
N THR A 49 3.14 -15.88 -7.07
CA THR A 49 2.05 -15.23 -6.32
C THR A 49 1.99 -15.62 -4.84
N ALA A 50 2.59 -16.76 -4.45
CA ALA A 50 2.72 -17.15 -3.05
C ALA A 50 3.58 -16.17 -2.23
N SER A 51 4.39 -15.35 -2.90
CA SER A 51 5.28 -14.35 -2.30
C SER A 51 4.56 -13.04 -1.91
N LEU A 52 3.30 -12.88 -2.30
CA LEU A 52 2.52 -11.64 -2.10
C LEU A 52 2.03 -11.46 -0.66
N LEU A 53 2.87 -11.74 0.34
CA LEU A 53 2.55 -11.81 1.78
C LEU A 53 2.76 -10.48 2.53
N ALA A 54 2.15 -10.37 3.71
CA ALA A 54 2.27 -9.22 4.61
C ALA A 54 3.73 -8.86 4.93
N ASN A 55 4.55 -9.89 5.16
CA ASN A 55 5.96 -9.72 5.54
C ASN A 55 6.79 -9.07 4.42
N ASN A 56 6.31 -9.13 3.17
CA ASN A 56 6.92 -8.47 2.01
C ASN A 56 6.26 -7.12 1.70
N GLY A 57 5.36 -6.65 2.56
CA GLY A 57 4.64 -5.39 2.39
C GLY A 57 3.55 -5.41 1.31
N CYS A 58 3.08 -6.60 0.90
CA CYS A 58 2.06 -6.74 -0.13
C CYS A 58 0.66 -6.85 0.47
N TYR A 59 -0.29 -6.06 -0.06
CA TYR A 59 -1.68 -6.02 0.40
C TYR A 59 -2.64 -6.14 -0.77
N ARG A 60 -3.72 -6.90 -0.58
CA ARG A 60 -4.76 -7.08 -1.60
C ARG A 60 -5.61 -5.84 -1.70
N THR A 61 -5.85 -5.37 -2.91
CA THR A 61 -6.68 -4.18 -3.15
C THR A 61 -8.17 -4.51 -3.10
N GLU A 62 -8.62 -5.74 -3.36
CA GLU A 62 -10.05 -6.13 -3.36
C GLU A 62 -10.96 -5.20 -4.20
N ASN A 63 -10.51 -4.82 -5.40
CA ASN A 63 -11.22 -3.91 -6.33
C ASN A 63 -11.53 -2.51 -5.75
N GLN A 64 -10.69 -2.03 -4.84
CA GLN A 64 -10.81 -0.68 -4.32
C GLN A 64 -10.27 0.35 -5.32
N ARG A 65 -10.82 1.57 -5.27
CA ARG A 65 -10.48 2.64 -6.21
C ARG A 65 -9.38 3.54 -5.68
N TYR A 66 -9.38 3.80 -4.38
CA TYR A 66 -8.40 4.66 -3.74
C TYR A 66 -7.75 4.00 -2.53
N VAL A 67 -6.53 4.45 -2.25
CA VAL A 67 -5.82 4.19 -1.01
C VAL A 67 -5.54 5.51 -0.30
N HIS A 68 -5.91 5.55 0.97
CA HIS A 68 -5.53 6.59 1.92
C HIS A 68 -4.25 6.12 2.62
N ILE A 69 -3.17 6.85 2.45
CA ILE A 69 -1.87 6.56 3.06
C ILE A 69 -1.64 7.60 4.15
N MET A 70 -1.42 7.13 5.37
CA MET A 70 -1.19 7.96 6.55
C MET A 70 0.17 7.59 7.14
N THR A 71 1.02 8.59 7.33
CA THR A 71 2.32 8.45 8.01
C THR A 71 2.26 9.18 9.35
N SER A 72 2.96 8.65 10.35
CA SER A 72 3.10 9.30 11.65
C SER A 72 4.50 9.09 12.24
N GLY A 73 4.92 10.05 13.06
CA GLY A 73 6.30 10.16 13.51
C GLY A 73 7.20 10.52 12.33
N SER A 74 8.31 9.79 12.20
CA SER A 74 9.31 10.02 11.15
C SER A 74 9.03 9.27 9.85
N ALA A 75 7.94 8.50 9.72
CA ALA A 75 7.67 7.65 8.56
C ALA A 75 7.56 8.43 7.25
N THR A 76 8.19 7.94 6.20
CA THR A 76 8.06 8.45 4.83
C THR A 76 7.81 7.31 3.86
N ILE A 77 7.04 7.60 2.82
CA ILE A 77 6.85 6.74 1.65
C ILE A 77 7.52 7.39 0.46
N THR A 78 8.38 6.65 -0.22
CA THR A 78 9.13 7.13 -1.40
C THR A 78 8.58 6.59 -2.71
N ASP A 79 7.74 5.55 -2.64
CA ASP A 79 7.10 4.97 -3.81
C ASP A 79 5.82 4.23 -3.44
N VAL A 80 4.90 4.13 -4.40
CA VAL A 80 3.71 3.28 -4.32
C VAL A 80 3.79 2.33 -5.49
N CYS A 81 3.94 1.04 -5.21
CA CYS A 81 4.04 0.01 -6.24
C CYS A 81 2.73 -0.76 -6.35
N LEU A 82 2.31 -1.02 -7.59
CA LEU A 82 1.10 -1.75 -7.92
C LEU A 82 1.45 -3.01 -8.70
N TYR A 83 0.68 -4.07 -8.50
CA TYR A 83 0.77 -5.29 -9.30
C TYR A 83 -0.58 -5.56 -9.94
N ASN A 84 -0.56 -5.96 -11.21
CA ASN A 84 -1.73 -6.39 -11.94
C ASN A 84 -1.44 -7.78 -12.55
N TYR A 85 -2.36 -8.73 -12.38
CA TYR A 85 -2.27 -10.06 -12.97
C TYR A 85 -2.25 -10.04 -14.49
N ALA A 86 -2.94 -9.10 -15.13
CA ALA A 86 -2.93 -8.94 -16.58
C ALA A 86 -1.53 -8.59 -17.11
N GLY A 87 -0.76 -7.80 -16.35
CA GLY A 87 0.63 -7.50 -16.67
C GLY A 87 1.61 -8.58 -16.19
N GLY A 88 1.33 -9.20 -15.04
CA GLY A 88 2.22 -10.18 -14.41
C GLY A 88 3.47 -9.55 -13.78
N TYR A 89 3.49 -8.23 -13.54
CA TYR A 89 4.65 -7.52 -13.00
C TYR A 89 4.24 -6.37 -12.06
N TRP A 90 5.17 -5.97 -11.18
CA TRP A 90 5.05 -4.78 -10.36
C TRP A 90 5.46 -3.52 -11.13
N HIS A 91 4.82 -2.39 -10.85
CA HIS A 91 5.24 -1.10 -11.40
C HIS A 91 5.02 0.03 -10.39
N SER A 92 5.82 1.09 -10.47
CA SER A 92 5.62 2.29 -9.67
C SER A 92 4.42 3.07 -10.17
N LEU A 93 3.66 3.64 -9.24
CA LEU A 93 2.62 4.62 -9.51
C LEU A 93 3.29 6.00 -9.58
N HIS A 94 3.16 6.65 -10.73
CA HIS A 94 3.70 7.98 -10.96
C HIS A 94 2.57 9.01 -10.91
N THR A 95 2.85 10.17 -10.32
CA THR A 95 1.90 11.28 -10.38
C THR A 95 2.05 12.00 -11.71
N GLY A 96 0.95 12.10 -12.46
CA GLY A 96 0.91 12.74 -13.76
C GLY A 96 1.10 14.25 -13.68
N SER A 97 2.32 14.72 -13.91
CA SER A 97 2.52 15.95 -14.66
C SER A 97 3.74 15.75 -15.55
N THR A 98 3.49 15.66 -16.86
CA THR A 98 4.55 15.72 -17.89
C THR A 98 5.15 17.12 -18.01
N VAL A 99 4.55 18.14 -17.36
CA VAL A 99 4.99 19.54 -17.38
C VAL A 99 5.91 19.87 -16.20
N HIS A 100 5.83 19.14 -15.09
CA HIS A 100 6.62 19.38 -13.87
C HIS A 100 7.55 18.21 -13.49
N GLY A 101 7.90 17.33 -14.43
CA GLY A 101 8.83 16.23 -14.18
C GLY A 101 8.24 15.16 -13.24
N GLY A 102 7.03 14.68 -13.54
CA GLY A 102 6.28 13.72 -12.72
C GLY A 102 7.14 12.59 -12.15
N GLY A 103 7.05 12.42 -10.83
CA GLY A 103 7.82 11.44 -10.07
C GLY A 103 6.95 10.40 -9.38
N LYS A 104 7.63 9.51 -8.66
CA LYS A 104 7.00 8.51 -7.78
C LYS A 104 6.14 9.19 -6.72
N VAL A 105 5.11 8.48 -6.25
CA VAL A 105 4.27 8.97 -5.16
C VAL A 105 5.07 9.04 -3.86
N PHE A 106 5.29 10.26 -3.38
CA PHE A 106 5.91 10.53 -2.07
C PHE A 106 4.87 10.92 -1.01
N VAL A 107 5.05 10.44 0.22
CA VAL A 107 4.32 10.87 1.42
C VAL A 107 5.32 11.19 2.52
N GLY A 108 5.33 12.44 2.98
CA GLY A 108 6.23 12.92 4.02
C GLY A 108 5.86 12.45 5.43
N PRO A 109 6.60 12.86 6.47
CA PRO A 109 6.28 12.56 7.86
C PRO A 109 4.98 13.25 8.31
N ASN A 110 4.26 12.63 9.24
CA ASN A 110 2.99 13.14 9.82
C ASN A 110 1.99 13.64 8.76
N SER A 111 1.88 12.92 7.65
CA SER A 111 1.14 13.36 6.47
C SER A 111 0.06 12.36 6.07
N HIS A 112 -0.91 12.86 5.32
CA HIS A 112 -1.95 12.05 4.70
C HIS A 112 -2.00 12.34 3.20
N ARG A 113 -2.08 11.28 2.39
CA ARG A 113 -2.24 11.38 0.94
C ARG A 113 -3.24 10.34 0.46
N VAL A 114 -4.09 10.73 -0.48
CA VAL A 114 -4.98 9.82 -1.18
C VAL A 114 -4.43 9.58 -2.58
N VAL A 115 -4.42 8.33 -3.02
CA VAL A 115 -3.90 7.92 -4.32
C VAL A 115 -4.91 6.99 -4.99
N GLU A 116 -5.07 7.16 -6.30
CA GLU A 116 -5.95 6.32 -7.10
C GLU A 116 -5.21 5.05 -7.56
N ILE A 117 -5.85 3.89 -7.40
CA ILE A 117 -5.27 2.55 -7.59
C ILE A 117 -6.16 1.63 -8.42
N TYR A 118 -7.10 2.18 -9.19
CA TYR A 118 -8.05 1.36 -9.96
C TYR A 118 -7.33 0.33 -10.83
N GLY A 119 -7.86 -0.90 -10.85
CA GLY A 119 -7.34 -1.98 -11.67
C GLY A 119 -6.05 -2.64 -11.16
N ALA A 120 -5.50 -2.23 -10.02
CA ALA A 120 -4.44 -2.98 -9.37
C ALA A 120 -5.02 -4.13 -8.53
N ASP A 121 -4.39 -5.30 -8.53
CA ASP A 121 -4.75 -6.45 -7.70
C ASP A 121 -4.06 -6.40 -6.33
N TRP A 122 -2.83 -5.88 -6.33
CA TRP A 122 -2.03 -5.72 -5.13
C TRP A 122 -1.34 -4.37 -5.11
N ILE A 123 -1.07 -3.92 -3.88
CA ILE A 123 -0.32 -2.71 -3.60
C ILE A 123 0.79 -3.01 -2.58
N SER A 124 1.90 -2.32 -2.75
CA SER A 124 2.97 -2.21 -1.78
C SER A 124 3.45 -0.76 -1.70
N LEU A 125 3.97 -0.37 -0.54
CA LEU A 125 4.53 0.96 -0.30
C LEU A 125 6.03 0.81 -0.09
N VAL A 126 6.85 1.65 -0.70
CA VAL A 126 8.29 1.69 -0.39
C VAL A 126 8.53 2.70 0.72
N THR A 127 9.08 2.25 1.85
CA THR A 127 9.29 3.05 3.06
C THR A 127 10.70 3.63 3.08
N GLY A 128 10.83 4.93 3.39
CA GLY A 128 12.12 5.61 3.51
C GLY A 128 12.65 5.72 4.95
N SER A 129 11.79 5.60 5.95
CA SER A 129 12.15 5.82 7.37
C SER A 129 11.21 5.09 8.35
N GLY A 130 11.73 4.73 9.53
CA GLY A 130 11.14 3.77 10.49
C GLY A 130 10.00 4.26 11.38
N GLY A 131 9.11 5.14 10.90
CA GLY A 131 7.89 5.51 11.63
C GLY A 131 6.72 4.55 11.38
N LYS A 132 5.49 4.96 11.72
CA LYS A 132 4.29 4.15 11.49
C LYS A 132 3.58 4.56 10.20
N VAL A 133 3.32 3.59 9.34
CA VAL A 133 2.53 3.74 8.12
C VAL A 133 1.22 2.97 8.27
N THR A 134 0.11 3.64 7.94
CA THR A 134 -1.23 3.05 7.90
C THR A 134 -1.85 3.29 6.52
N MET A 135 -2.61 2.32 6.04
CA MET A 135 -3.39 2.44 4.81
C MET A 135 -4.86 2.15 5.10
N ALA A 136 -5.74 2.78 4.32
CA ALA A 136 -7.16 2.44 4.27
C ALA A 136 -7.63 2.52 2.80
N PHE A 137 -8.53 1.63 2.40
CA PHE A 137 -9.07 1.60 1.05
C PHE A 137 -10.49 2.10 0.95
N SER A 138 -10.81 2.79 -0.14
CA SER A 138 -12.15 3.25 -0.45
C SER A 138 -12.53 3.00 -1.91
N THR A 139 -13.83 2.94 -2.17
CA THR A 139 -14.42 2.83 -3.52
C THR A 139 -15.04 4.13 -4.02
N PHE A 140 -15.24 5.11 -3.14
CA PHE A 140 -15.93 6.39 -3.41
C PHE A 140 -14.93 7.52 -3.61
#